data_AF-A0A9Q3SM59-F1
#
_entry.id   AF-A0A9Q3SM59-F1
#
_cell.length_a   1.000
_cell.length_b   1.000
_cell.length_c   1.000
_cell.angle_alpha   90.00
_cell.angle_beta   90.00
_cell.angle_gamma   90.00
#
_symmetry.space_group_name_H-M   'P 1'
#
loop_
_entity.id
_entity.type
_entity.pdbx_description
1 polymer ?
#
loop_
_entity_poly.entity_id
_entity_poly.type
_entity_poly.pdbx_seq_one_letter_code
_entity_poly.pdbx_strand_id
1 'polypeptide(L)'
;MDQTSGVGETWWEYLNRVTDRASQVEIARAAGVDPASVSRWKLGKNTPSADRVIAVARHFGRNPVEALVVARYLEPQEVDASIELAASAAALTDDELITAVRRRLELARGMVASGASMGHD
;
A
#
# COMPACT_ATOMS: atom_id res chain seq x y z
N MET A 1 25.87 -17.53 -7.16
CA MET A 1 25.36 -16.37 -6.41
C MET A 1 24.04 -16.81 -5.83
N ASP A 2 24.08 -17.00 -4.53
CA ASP A 2 23.02 -17.47 -3.64
C ASP A 2 21.81 -16.51 -3.62
N GLN A 3 20.70 -16.99 -3.04
CA GLN A 3 19.46 -16.31 -2.67
C GLN A 3 18.23 -16.54 -3.57
N THR A 4 17.83 -17.80 -3.72
CA THR A 4 16.40 -18.18 -3.82
C THR A 4 15.93 -18.68 -2.45
N SER A 5 15.37 -17.78 -1.64
CA SER A 5 14.54 -18.09 -0.47
C SER A 5 13.64 -16.88 -0.15
N GLY A 6 12.43 -16.89 -0.72
CA GLY A 6 11.20 -16.22 -0.25
C GLY A 6 11.20 -14.71 0.06
N VAL A 7 11.00 -13.84 -0.93
CA VAL A 7 10.70 -12.40 -0.70
C VAL A 7 9.84 -11.90 -1.87
N GLY A 8 8.79 -11.11 -1.60
CA GLY A 8 7.77 -10.69 -2.60
C GLY A 8 8.29 -9.92 -3.82
N GLU A 9 7.38 -9.62 -4.76
CA GLU A 9 7.63 -8.89 -6.02
C GLU A 9 8.49 -7.63 -5.80
N THR A 10 9.55 -7.46 -6.60
CA THR A 10 10.35 -6.22 -6.58
C THR A 10 9.60 -5.06 -7.22
N TRP A 11 9.97 -3.83 -6.88
CA TRP A 11 9.39 -2.64 -7.52
C TRP A 11 9.48 -2.66 -9.06
N TRP A 12 10.57 -3.17 -9.63
CA TRP A 12 10.71 -3.25 -11.09
C TRP A 12 9.82 -4.33 -11.72
N GLU A 13 9.66 -5.48 -11.06
CA GLU A 13 8.72 -6.51 -11.50
C GLU A 13 7.27 -6.00 -11.47
N TYR A 14 6.90 -5.32 -10.38
CA TYR A 14 5.63 -4.63 -10.25
C TYR A 14 5.36 -3.66 -11.40
N LEU A 15 6.32 -2.77 -11.68
CA LEU A 15 6.21 -1.83 -12.79
C LEU A 15 5.98 -2.55 -14.13
N ASN A 16 6.74 -3.60 -14.43
CA ASN A 16 6.54 -4.33 -15.68
C ASN A 16 5.15 -4.96 -15.77
N ARG A 17 4.65 -5.51 -14.67
CA ARG A 17 3.32 -6.14 -14.60
C ARG A 17 2.20 -5.13 -14.77
N VAL A 18 2.25 -4.00 -14.05
CA VAL A 18 1.10 -3.07 -14.01
C VAL A 18 1.05 -2.10 -15.17
N THR A 19 2.19 -1.84 -15.81
CA THR A 19 2.33 -0.91 -16.94
C THR A 19 2.34 -1.62 -18.31
N ASP A 20 2.14 -2.94 -18.34
CA ASP A 20 2.30 -3.76 -19.56
C ASP A 20 3.66 -3.52 -20.25
N ARG A 21 4.72 -3.48 -19.44
CA ARG A 21 6.11 -3.24 -19.89
C ARG A 21 6.29 -1.91 -20.62
N ALA A 22 5.60 -0.87 -20.18
CA ALA A 22 5.77 0.49 -20.67
C ALA A 22 7.25 0.92 -20.72
N SER A 23 7.55 1.84 -21.63
CA SER A 23 8.92 2.33 -21.79
C SER A 23 9.39 3.08 -20.53
N GLN A 24 10.70 3.09 -20.27
CA GLN A 24 11.25 3.86 -19.14
C GLN A 24 10.92 5.35 -19.22
N VAL A 25 10.78 5.89 -20.44
CA VAL A 25 10.40 7.30 -20.67
C VAL A 25 8.96 7.56 -20.24
N GLU A 26 8.06 6.63 -20.53
CA GLU A 26 6.65 6.72 -20.14
C GLU A 26 6.51 6.61 -18.62
N ILE A 27 7.19 5.65 -18.00
CA ILE A 27 7.26 5.51 -16.53
C ILE A 27 7.84 6.78 -15.90
N ALA A 28 8.89 7.36 -16.48
CA ALA A 28 9.50 8.59 -16.00
C ALA A 28 8.53 9.77 -16.06
N ARG A 29 7.78 9.91 -17.17
CA ARG A 29 6.73 10.92 -17.33
C ARG A 29 5.62 10.75 -16.30
N ALA A 30 5.16 9.51 -16.09
CA ALA A 30 4.12 9.19 -15.11
C ALA A 30 4.56 9.54 -13.67
N ALA A 31 5.83 9.30 -13.34
CA ALA A 31 6.40 9.59 -12.03
C ALA A 31 6.89 11.04 -11.84
N GLY A 32 6.90 11.87 -12.90
CA GLY A 32 7.49 13.21 -12.86
C GLY A 32 9.00 13.22 -12.58
N VAL A 33 9.76 12.27 -13.13
CA VAL A 33 11.22 12.14 -12.96
C VAL A 33 11.97 12.11 -14.28
N ASP A 34 13.30 12.19 -14.18
CA ASP A 34 14.19 11.95 -15.31
C ASP A 34 14.30 10.43 -15.63
N PRO A 35 14.48 10.02 -16.90
CA PRO A 35 14.62 8.60 -17.27
C PRO A 35 15.78 7.86 -16.59
N ALA A 36 16.87 8.53 -16.21
CA ALA A 36 17.95 7.88 -15.47
C ALA A 36 17.54 7.48 -14.05
N SER A 37 16.57 8.16 -13.43
CA SER A 37 15.96 7.71 -12.18
C SER A 37 15.27 6.35 -12.35
N VAL A 38 14.50 6.17 -13.43
CA VAL A 38 13.85 4.88 -13.74
C VAL A 38 14.88 3.79 -14.03
N SER A 39 15.98 4.14 -14.71
CA SER A 39 17.08 3.19 -14.92
C SER A 39 17.72 2.74 -13.60
N ARG A 40 17.81 3.61 -12.58
CA ARG A 40 18.34 3.22 -11.26
C ARG A 40 17.36 2.30 -10.51
N TRP A 41 16.05 2.52 -10.64
CA TRP A 41 15.01 1.63 -10.10
C TRP A 41 15.09 0.24 -10.72
N LYS A 42 15.23 0.15 -12.04
CA LYS A 42 15.43 -1.11 -12.77
C LYS A 42 16.65 -1.90 -12.26
N LEU A 43 17.71 -1.19 -11.92
CA LEU A 43 18.94 -1.79 -11.39
C LEU A 43 18.88 -2.08 -9.87
N GLY A 44 17.76 -1.78 -9.21
CA GLY A 44 17.63 -1.94 -7.76
C GLY A 44 18.51 -1.02 -6.93
N LYS A 45 19.05 0.05 -7.52
CA LYS A 45 19.98 0.97 -6.83
C LYS A 45 19.27 1.89 -5.84
N ASN A 46 18.01 2.20 -6.11
CA ASN A 46 17.15 2.98 -5.23
C ASN A 46 15.67 2.65 -5.51
N THR A 47 14.83 2.85 -4.50
CA THR A 47 13.37 2.85 -4.63
C THR A 47 12.89 4.29 -4.86
N PRO A 48 11.86 4.53 -5.70
CA PRO A 48 11.22 5.84 -5.78
C PRO A 48 10.69 6.30 -4.43
N SER A 49 10.58 7.62 -4.24
CA SER A 49 9.86 8.19 -3.11
C SER A 49 8.36 7.85 -3.14
N ALA A 50 7.71 7.82 -1.97
CA ALA A 50 6.31 7.40 -1.84
C ALA A 50 5.34 8.22 -2.71
N ASP A 51 5.54 9.53 -2.82
CA ASP A 51 4.76 10.41 -3.70
C ASP A 51 4.83 9.97 -5.18
N ARG A 52 6.01 9.53 -5.63
CA ARG A 52 6.22 9.03 -7.00
C ARG A 52 5.63 7.65 -7.22
N VAL A 53 5.72 6.77 -6.22
CA VAL A 53 5.03 5.47 -6.23
C VAL A 53 3.54 5.67 -6.45
N ILE A 54 2.94 6.60 -5.68
CA ILE A 54 1.52 6.95 -5.79
C ILE A 54 1.21 7.55 -7.17
N ALA A 55 2.06 8.45 -7.68
CA ALA A 55 1.86 9.06 -8.99
C ALA A 55 1.83 8.02 -10.13
N VAL A 56 2.79 7.08 -10.13
CA VAL A 56 2.82 5.99 -11.11
C VAL A 56 1.59 5.11 -10.99
N ALA A 57 1.22 4.69 -9.77
CA ALA A 57 0.06 3.84 -9.55
C ALA A 57 -1.22 4.49 -10.12
N ARG A 58 -1.45 5.77 -9.80
CA ARG A 58 -2.60 6.52 -10.32
C ARG A 58 -2.58 6.66 -11.84
N HIS A 59 -1.43 6.94 -12.43
CA HIS A 59 -1.29 7.09 -13.88
C HIS A 59 -1.70 5.82 -14.63
N PHE A 60 -1.32 4.65 -14.12
CA PHE A 60 -1.64 3.35 -14.71
C PHE A 60 -2.93 2.72 -14.15
N GLY A 61 -3.77 3.49 -13.45
CA GLY A 61 -5.08 3.02 -12.95
C GLY A 61 -4.98 1.93 -11.87
N ARG A 62 -3.91 1.91 -11.08
CA ARG A 62 -3.68 0.96 -9.99
C ARG A 62 -3.96 1.58 -8.63
N ASN A 63 -4.28 0.72 -7.66
CA ASN A 63 -4.47 1.14 -6.27
C ASN A 63 -3.12 1.58 -5.69
N PRO A 64 -2.97 2.84 -5.20
CA PRO A 64 -1.73 3.30 -4.61
C PRO A 64 -1.29 2.49 -3.39
N VAL A 65 -2.22 1.87 -2.67
CA VAL A 65 -1.92 1.01 -1.52
C VAL A 65 -1.11 -0.22 -1.94
N GLU A 66 -1.52 -0.90 -3.02
CA GLU A 66 -0.77 -2.04 -3.60
C GLU A 66 0.67 -1.62 -3.94
N ALA A 67 0.81 -0.47 -4.61
CA ALA A 67 2.11 0.05 -5.02
C ALA A 67 3.02 0.39 -3.83
N LEU A 68 2.45 0.97 -2.76
CA LEU A 68 3.18 1.31 -1.54
C LEU A 68 3.62 0.06 -0.76
N VAL A 69 2.83 -1.01 -0.76
CA VAL A 69 3.23 -2.29 -0.17
C VAL A 69 4.41 -2.90 -0.92
N VAL A 70 4.33 -2.96 -2.25
CA VAL A 70 5.43 -3.50 -3.07
C VAL A 70 6.69 -2.65 -2.98
N ALA A 71 6.54 -1.32 -2.90
CA ALA A 71 7.65 -0.40 -2.66
C ALA A 71 8.17 -0.40 -1.21
N ARG A 72 7.62 -1.24 -0.32
CA ARG A 72 8.00 -1.39 1.09
C ARG A 72 7.80 -0.12 1.94
N TYR A 73 6.86 0.73 1.55
CA TYR A 73 6.40 1.86 2.36
C TYR A 73 5.27 1.49 3.32
N LEU A 74 4.57 0.39 3.02
CA LEU A 74 3.56 -0.22 3.87
C LEU A 74 3.86 -1.72 3.96
N GLU A 75 3.59 -2.31 5.11
CA GLU A 75 3.59 -3.76 5.29
C GLU A 75 2.19 -4.34 4.97
N PRO A 76 2.09 -5.58 4.46
CA PRO A 76 0.81 -6.21 4.16
C PRO A 76 -0.18 -6.20 5.35
N GLN A 77 0.32 -6.28 6.58
CA GLN A 77 -0.52 -6.26 7.78
C GLN A 77 -1.11 -4.86 8.07
N GLU A 78 -0.49 -3.79 7.59
CA GLU A 78 -1.00 -2.41 7.75
C GLU A 78 -2.18 -2.12 6.82
N VAL A 79 -2.29 -2.83 5.71
CA VAL A 79 -3.37 -2.63 4.72
C VAL A 79 -4.62 -3.48 5.01
N ASP A 80 -4.45 -4.58 5.74
CA ASP A 80 -5.56 -5.37 6.28
C ASP A 80 -6.18 -4.71 7.54
N ALA A 81 -5.51 -3.71 8.12
CA ALA A 81 -6.02 -2.96 9.25
C ALA A 81 -7.18 -2.03 8.83
N SER A 82 -8.17 -1.87 9.69
CA SER A 82 -9.24 -0.90 9.47
C SER A 82 -8.66 0.52 9.45
N ILE A 83 -8.68 1.18 8.29
CA ILE A 83 -8.28 2.58 8.15
C ILE A 83 -9.32 3.46 8.85
N GLU A 84 -8.93 4.08 9.97
CA GLU A 84 -9.71 5.16 10.57
C GLU A 84 -9.36 6.47 9.85
N LEU A 85 -10.27 6.93 8.97
CA LEU A 85 -10.21 8.30 8.50
C LEU A 85 -10.79 9.18 9.61
N ALA A 86 -9.98 10.12 10.11
CA ALA A 86 -10.46 11.15 11.01
C ALA A 86 -11.38 12.11 10.23
N ALA A 87 -12.62 11.68 9.99
CA ALA A 87 -13.71 12.63 9.82
C ALA A 87 -13.93 13.26 11.20
N SER A 88 -14.02 14.59 11.27
CA SER A 88 -14.57 15.21 12.46
C SER A 88 -15.94 14.59 12.70
N ALA A 89 -16.23 14.14 13.92
CA ALA A 89 -17.55 13.59 14.25
C ALA A 89 -18.67 14.59 13.91
N ALA A 90 -18.36 15.89 13.95
CA ALA A 90 -19.27 16.97 13.58
C ALA A 90 -19.61 17.04 12.08
N ALA A 91 -18.85 16.36 11.22
CA ALA A 91 -19.11 16.30 9.78
C ALA A 91 -19.94 15.06 9.38
N LEU A 92 -20.19 14.15 10.33
CA LEU A 92 -21.04 12.98 10.12
C LEU A 92 -22.48 13.34 10.44
N THR A 93 -23.41 12.77 9.69
CA THR A 93 -24.81 12.70 10.11
C THR A 93 -24.93 11.77 11.33
N ASP A 94 -26.03 11.89 12.09
CA ASP A 94 -26.27 11.04 13.27
C ASP A 94 -26.26 9.54 12.91
N ASP A 95 -26.82 9.17 11.75
CA ASP A 95 -26.84 7.78 11.27
C ASP A 95 -25.43 7.27 10.91
N GLU A 96 -24.60 8.11 10.29
CA GLU A 96 -23.20 7.79 9.99
C GLU A 96 -22.38 7.65 11.28
N LEU A 97 -22.62 8.51 12.27
CA LEU A 97 -21.96 8.44 13.57
C LEU A 97 -22.37 7.18 14.34
N ILE A 98 -23.66 6.85 14.41
CA ILE A 98 -24.16 5.61 15.05
C ILE A 98 -23.55 4.38 14.38
N THR A 99 -23.49 4.38 13.05
CA THR A 99 -22.88 3.29 12.27
C THR A 99 -21.39 3.14 12.59
N ALA A 100 -20.65 4.26 12.65
CA ALA A 100 -19.24 4.27 13.01
C ALA A 100 -18.98 3.76 14.44
N VAL A 101 -19.79 4.19 15.41
CA VAL A 101 -19.71 3.72 16.80
C VAL A 101 -19.99 2.23 16.90
N ARG A 102 -21.04 1.74 16.22
CA ARG A 102 -21.38 0.30 16.21
C ARG A 102 -20.22 -0.53 15.68
N ARG A 103 -19.66 -0.16 14.52
CA ARG A 103 -18.51 -0.85 13.93
C ARG A 103 -17.32 -0.90 14.89
N ARG A 104 -17.00 0.21 15.56
CA ARG A 104 -15.90 0.26 16.54
C ARG A 104 -16.13 -0.68 17.73
N LEU A 105 -17.35 -0.73 18.25
CA LEU A 105 -17.71 -1.63 19.35
C LEU A 105 -17.62 -3.11 18.93
N GLU A 106 -18.01 -3.46 17.71
CA GLU A 106 -17.90 -4.81 17.17
C GLU A 106 -16.44 -5.24 17.00
N LEU A 107 -15.59 -4.37 16.44
CA LEU A 107 -14.16 -4.63 16.29
C LEU A 107 -13.47 -4.80 17.65
N ALA A 108 -13.79 -3.94 18.64
CA ALA A 108 -13.26 -4.07 19.99
C ALA A 108 -13.65 -5.39 20.65
N ARG A 109 -14.88 -5.87 20.46
CA ARG A 109 -15.33 -7.19 20.95
C ARG A 109 -14.60 -8.34 20.25
N GLY A 110 -14.37 -8.23 18.94
CA GLY A 110 -13.60 -9.21 18.17
C GLY A 110 -12.15 -9.33 18.66
N MET A 111 -11.49 -8.21 18.93
CA MET A 111 -10.12 -8.19 19.47
C MET A 111 -10.02 -8.84 20.87
N VAL A 112 -11.00 -8.62 21.74
CA VAL A 112 -11.05 -9.25 23.07
C VAL A 112 -11.23 -10.78 22.95
N ALA A 113 -12.03 -11.24 21.99
CA ALA A 113 -12.22 -12.68 21.74
C ALA A 113 -10.96 -13.35 21.17
N SER A 114 -10.20 -12.68 20.30
CA SER A 114 -8.94 -13.18 19.76
C SER A 114 -7.81 -13.22 20.80
N GLY A 115 -7.79 -12.28 21.76
CA GLY A 115 -6.82 -12.27 22.86
C GLY A 115 -7.03 -13.38 23.90
N ALA A 116 -8.28 -13.82 24.12
CA ALA A 116 -8.59 -14.90 25.05
C ALA A 116 -8.15 -16.30 24.57
N SER A 117 -7.91 -16.48 23.26
CA SER A 117 -7.52 -17.78 22.69
C SER A 117 -6.01 -18.07 22.74
N MET A 118 -5.16 -17.11 23.14
CA MET A 118 -3.70 -17.29 23.30
C MET A 118 -3.25 -17.57 24.75
N GLY A 119 -4.19 -17.78 25.69
CA GLY A 119 -3.91 -17.90 27.12
C GLY A 119 -4.19 -19.27 27.75
N HIS A 120 -4.10 -20.36 26.99
CA HIS A 120 -4.21 -21.71 27.54
C HIS A 120 -3.12 -22.63 26.96
N ASP A 121 -1.97 -22.63 27.63
CA ASP A 121 -0.96 -23.71 27.60
C ASP A 121 -0.23 -23.73 28.96
#